data_AF-A0A7X3VA76-F1
#
_entry.id   AF-A0A7X3VA76-F1
#
_cell.length_a   1.000
_cell.length_b   1.000
_cell.length_c   1.000
_cell.angle_alpha   90.00
_cell.angle_beta   90.00
_cell.angle_gamma   90.00
#
_symmetry.space_group_name_H-M   'P 1'
#
loop_
_entity.id
_entity.type
_entity.pdbx_description
1 polymer ?
#
loop_
_entity_poly.entity_id
_entity_poly.type
_entity_poly.pdbx_seq_one_letter_code
_entity_poly.pdbx_strand_id
1 'polypeptide(L)'
;MTQQERKALRTQFDALADEWAQATRFQSSSTEIAMHPAYQRIIGMGPDALPLILDRLSRRPEHWFWALGAISGEDPVPPADAGKVEAMTNAWLRWGHTQGLIPIRAATA
;
A
#
# COMPACT_ATOMS: atom_id res chain seq x y z
N MET A 1 -11.85 -11.50 -12.90
CA MET A 1 -10.87 -12.25 -12.09
C MET A 1 -11.56 -13.34 -11.29
N THR A 2 -11.16 -14.59 -11.50
CA THR A 2 -11.65 -15.78 -10.78
C THR A 2 -11.15 -15.79 -9.32
N GLN A 3 -11.73 -16.63 -8.46
CA GLN A 3 -11.23 -16.79 -7.08
C GLN A 3 -9.77 -17.28 -7.05
N GLN A 4 -9.39 -18.14 -8.00
CA GLN A 4 -8.04 -18.69 -8.07
C GLN A 4 -7.02 -17.63 -8.49
N GLU A 5 -7.38 -16.77 -9.45
CA GLU A 5 -6.55 -15.64 -9.87
C GLU A 5 -6.37 -14.63 -8.73
N ARG A 6 -7.45 -14.29 -8.00
CA ARG A 6 -7.35 -13.42 -6.81
C ARG A 6 -6.41 -13.98 -5.76
N LYS A 7 -6.48 -15.28 -5.50
CA LYS A 7 -5.61 -15.96 -4.53
C LYS A 7 -4.15 -15.93 -5.01
N ALA A 8 -3.90 -16.23 -6.28
CA ALA A 8 -2.56 -16.20 -6.85
C ALA A 8 -1.94 -14.79 -6.79
N LEU A 9 -2.72 -13.77 -7.15
CA LEU A 9 -2.33 -12.37 -7.08
C LEU A 9 -1.97 -11.96 -5.63
N ARG A 10 -2.81 -12.33 -4.66
CA ARG A 10 -2.52 -12.07 -3.24
C ARG A 10 -1.24 -12.78 -2.78
N THR A 11 -1.06 -14.05 -3.12
CA THR A 11 0.17 -14.79 -2.77
C THR A 11 1.40 -14.10 -3.35
N GLN A 12 1.34 -13.68 -4.62
CA GLN A 12 2.44 -12.95 -5.25
C GLN A 12 2.72 -11.62 -4.56
N PHE A 13 1.67 -10.84 -4.28
CA PHE A 13 1.79 -9.58 -3.56
C PHE A 13 2.42 -9.77 -2.18
N ASP A 14 1.90 -10.71 -1.37
CA ASP A 14 2.37 -10.93 -0.01
C ASP A 14 3.85 -11.36 0.00
N ALA A 15 4.27 -12.22 -0.95
CA ALA A 15 5.67 -12.60 -1.10
C ALA A 15 6.59 -11.40 -1.44
N LEU A 16 6.19 -10.56 -2.39
CA LEU A 16 6.95 -9.36 -2.77
C LEU A 16 6.98 -8.33 -1.62
N ALA A 17 5.88 -8.16 -0.91
CA ALA A 17 5.77 -7.23 0.21
C ALA A 17 6.65 -7.67 1.39
N ASP A 18 6.70 -8.96 1.68
CA ASP A 18 7.56 -9.53 2.72
C ASP A 18 9.05 -9.45 2.32
N GLU A 19 9.39 -9.70 1.06
CA GLU A 19 10.76 -9.53 0.52
C GLU A 19 11.22 -8.08 0.66
N TRP A 20 10.39 -7.13 0.19
CA TRP A 20 10.66 -5.70 0.30
C TRP A 20 10.86 -5.28 1.76
N ALA A 21 9.91 -5.59 2.64
CA ALA A 21 9.97 -5.17 4.04
C ALA A 21 11.23 -5.70 4.76
N GLN A 22 11.67 -6.92 4.45
CA GLN A 22 12.91 -7.48 4.99
C GLN A 22 14.15 -6.77 4.45
N ALA A 23 14.22 -6.58 3.13
CA ALA A 23 15.37 -5.98 2.46
C ALA A 23 15.55 -4.49 2.80
N THR A 24 14.46 -3.77 3.04
CA THR A 24 14.50 -2.32 3.26
C THR A 24 14.43 -1.90 4.73
N ARG A 25 14.34 -2.84 5.68
CA ARG A 25 14.17 -2.56 7.12
C ARG A 25 15.23 -1.61 7.70
N PHE A 26 16.47 -1.70 7.23
CA PHE A 26 17.59 -0.88 7.71
C PHE A 26 18.04 0.16 6.67
N GLN A 27 17.26 0.34 5.61
CA GLN A 27 17.57 1.30 4.56
C GLN A 27 17.12 2.70 5.01
N SER A 28 18.00 3.68 4.89
CA SER A 28 17.72 5.08 5.24
C SER A 28 17.36 5.95 4.03
N SER A 29 17.72 5.51 2.82
CA SER A 29 17.40 6.21 1.57
C SER A 29 15.99 5.88 1.11
N SER A 30 15.09 6.85 1.14
CA SER A 30 13.74 6.71 0.58
C SER A 30 13.74 6.32 -0.90
N THR A 31 14.73 6.78 -1.66
CA THR A 31 14.92 6.42 -3.07
C THR A 31 15.26 4.94 -3.21
N GLU A 32 16.17 4.40 -2.40
CA GLU A 32 16.53 2.97 -2.47
C GLU A 32 15.38 2.08 -2.00
N ILE A 33 14.60 2.53 -1.00
CA ILE A 33 13.38 1.84 -0.56
C ILE A 33 12.38 1.76 -1.72
N ALA A 34 12.15 2.86 -2.43
CA ALA A 34 11.20 2.92 -3.54
C ALA A 34 11.70 2.16 -4.79
N MET A 35 13.01 2.19 -5.07
CA MET A 35 13.60 1.53 -6.25
C MET A 35 13.84 0.03 -6.06
N HIS A 36 13.58 -0.53 -4.87
CA HIS A 36 13.75 -1.96 -4.63
C HIS A 36 12.94 -2.80 -5.65
N PRO A 37 13.51 -3.84 -6.28
CA PRO A 37 12.85 -4.60 -7.35
C PRO A 37 11.49 -5.17 -6.95
N ALA A 38 11.35 -5.66 -5.72
CA ALA A 38 10.06 -6.17 -5.23
C ALA A 38 8.99 -5.07 -5.13
N TYR A 39 9.37 -3.85 -4.74
CA TYR A 39 8.46 -2.71 -4.68
C TYR A 39 8.03 -2.26 -6.08
N GLN A 40 8.98 -2.19 -7.02
CA GLN A 40 8.69 -1.88 -8.42
C GLN A 40 7.78 -2.94 -9.08
N ARG A 41 7.93 -4.22 -8.74
CA ARG A 41 7.01 -5.28 -9.17
C ARG A 41 5.61 -5.08 -8.60
N ILE A 42 5.47 -4.70 -7.32
CA ILE A 42 4.17 -4.36 -6.73
C ILE A 42 3.51 -3.18 -7.48
N ILE A 43 4.28 -2.14 -7.81
CA ILE A 43 3.78 -1.02 -8.64
C ILE A 43 3.33 -1.53 -10.01
N GLY A 44 4.12 -2.40 -10.63
CA GLY A 44 3.81 -3.03 -11.92
C GLY A 44 2.59 -3.95 -11.92
N MET A 45 2.10 -4.39 -10.75
CA MET A 45 0.81 -5.10 -10.63
C MET A 45 -0.40 -4.16 -10.87
N GLY A 46 -0.20 -2.85 -10.80
CA GLY A 46 -1.21 -1.86 -11.15
C GLY A 46 -2.44 -1.86 -10.22
N PRO A 47 -3.62 -1.47 -10.72
CA PRO A 47 -4.82 -1.25 -9.90
C PRO A 47 -5.25 -2.44 -9.04
N ASP A 48 -4.97 -3.68 -9.48
CA ASP A 48 -5.31 -4.89 -8.74
C ASP A 48 -4.52 -5.03 -7.42
N ALA A 49 -3.39 -4.33 -7.29
CA ALA A 49 -2.61 -4.28 -6.05
C ALA A 49 -3.13 -3.26 -5.03
N LEU A 50 -3.89 -2.23 -5.43
CA LEU A 50 -4.42 -1.21 -4.51
C LEU A 50 -5.16 -1.79 -3.30
N PRO A 51 -6.15 -2.70 -3.45
CA PRO A 51 -6.84 -3.29 -2.31
C PRO A 51 -5.91 -4.12 -1.42
N LEU A 52 -4.86 -4.72 -2.00
CA LEU A 52 -3.87 -5.52 -1.26
C LEU A 52 -2.92 -4.61 -0.44
N ILE A 53 -2.47 -3.51 -1.04
CA ILE A 53 -1.62 -2.50 -0.38
C ILE A 53 -2.39 -1.83 0.75
N LEU A 54 -3.64 -1.41 0.53
CA LEU A 54 -4.47 -0.78 1.55
C LEU A 54 -4.74 -1.73 2.73
N ASP A 55 -5.04 -3.01 2.45
CA ASP A 55 -5.21 -4.03 3.48
C ASP A 55 -3.91 -4.28 4.28
N ARG A 56 -2.75 -4.29 3.61
CA ARG A 56 -1.44 -4.40 4.27
C ARG A 56 -1.17 -3.16 5.14
N LEU A 57 -1.40 -1.97 4.60
CA LEU A 57 -1.23 -0.68 5.27
C LEU A 57 -2.06 -0.60 6.56
N SER A 58 -3.29 -1.14 6.55
CA SER A 58 -4.15 -1.18 7.74
C SER A 58 -3.59 -2.02 8.89
N ARG A 59 -2.72 -3.00 8.58
CA ARG A 59 -2.10 -3.91 9.54
C ARG A 59 -0.69 -3.46 9.93
N ARG A 60 0.02 -2.82 9.00
CA ARG A 60 1.40 -2.34 9.15
C ARG A 60 1.54 -1.01 8.43
N PRO A 61 1.55 0.12 9.16
CA PRO A 61 1.72 1.46 8.58
C PRO A 61 3.18 1.68 8.15
N GLU A 62 3.60 0.97 7.10
CA GLU A 62 4.90 1.10 6.43
C GLU A 62 4.81 2.14 5.28
N HIS A 63 5.93 2.39 4.60
CA HIS A 63 6.05 3.40 3.53
C HIS A 63 5.38 2.98 2.20
N TRP A 64 4.07 2.72 2.22
CA TRP A 64 3.27 2.34 1.04
C TRP A 64 2.77 3.52 0.21
N PHE A 65 2.90 4.76 0.72
CA PHE A 65 2.32 5.96 0.10
C PHE A 65 2.81 6.22 -1.33
N TRP A 66 4.07 5.90 -1.63
CA TRP A 66 4.60 6.01 -2.99
C TRP A 66 3.89 5.06 -3.94
N ALA A 67 3.79 3.77 -3.61
CA ALA A 67 3.10 2.80 -4.47
C ALA A 67 1.63 3.16 -4.66
N LEU A 68 0.96 3.61 -3.60
CA LEU A 68 -0.44 4.05 -3.69
C LEU A 68 -0.61 5.21 -4.66
N GLY A 69 0.20 6.27 -4.54
CA GLY A 69 0.15 7.42 -5.45
C GLY A 69 0.56 7.05 -6.88
N ALA A 70 1.60 6.24 -7.06
CA ALA A 70 2.08 5.82 -8.38
C ALA A 70 1.06 4.97 -9.15
N ILE A 71 0.30 4.11 -8.45
CA ILE A 71 -0.71 3.25 -9.07
C ILE A 71 -2.03 4.00 -9.27
N SER A 72 -2.49 4.75 -8.27
CA SER A 72 -3.82 5.39 -8.30
C SER A 72 -3.83 6.73 -9.03
N GLY A 73 -2.69 7.43 -9.09
CA GLY A 73 -2.62 8.82 -9.54
C GLY A 73 -3.17 9.83 -8.54
N GLU A 74 -3.54 9.38 -7.33
CA GLU A 74 -4.18 10.20 -6.30
C GLU A 74 -3.20 10.57 -5.17
N ASP A 75 -3.49 11.67 -4.48
CA ASP A 75 -2.84 12.03 -3.22
C ASP A 75 -3.88 12.58 -2.22
N PRO A 76 -4.50 11.71 -1.38
CA PRO A 76 -5.51 12.11 -0.42
C PRO A 76 -4.91 12.74 0.85
N VAL A 77 -3.57 12.84 0.97
CA VAL A 77 -2.90 13.35 2.15
C VAL A 77 -2.88 14.88 2.12
N PRO A 78 -3.49 15.57 3.10
CA PRO A 78 -3.39 17.02 3.19
C PRO A 78 -1.93 17.45 3.43
N PRO A 79 -1.47 18.60 2.89
CA PRO A 79 -0.10 19.09 3.11
C PRO A 79 0.27 19.22 4.60
N ALA A 80 -0.70 19.53 5.46
CA ALA A 80 -0.53 19.65 6.90
C ALA A 80 -0.20 18.31 7.60
N ASP A 81 -0.48 17.17 6.96
CA ASP A 81 -0.26 15.83 7.48
C ASP A 81 0.93 15.12 6.82
N ALA A 82 1.63 15.80 5.91
CA ALA A 82 2.85 15.29 5.30
C ALA A 82 3.89 14.91 6.38
N GLY A 83 4.43 13.70 6.27
CA GLY A 83 5.38 13.14 7.25
C GLY A 83 4.75 12.54 8.51
N LYS A 84 3.45 12.76 8.76
CA LYS A 84 2.73 12.14 9.89
C LYS A 84 2.18 10.78 9.46
N VAL A 85 2.98 9.72 9.61
CA VAL A 85 2.67 8.36 9.11
C VAL A 85 1.26 7.90 9.47
N GLU A 86 0.80 8.09 10.71
CA GLU A 86 -0.56 7.71 11.12
C GLU A 86 -1.65 8.50 10.39
N ALA A 87 -1.50 9.83 10.28
CA ALA A 87 -2.47 10.68 9.59
C ALA A 87 -2.53 10.36 8.09
N MET A 88 -1.37 10.14 7.48
CA MET A 88 -1.24 9.70 6.08
C MET A 88 -1.89 8.34 5.85
N THR A 89 -1.64 7.37 6.75
CA THR A 89 -2.27 6.05 6.74
C THR A 89 -3.79 6.19 6.76
N ASN A 90 -4.32 7.00 7.70
CA ASN A 90 -5.75 7.22 7.82
C ASN A 90 -6.36 7.89 6.58
N ALA A 91 -5.66 8.84 5.96
CA ALA A 91 -6.10 9.47 4.71
C ALA A 91 -6.23 8.45 3.57
N TRP A 92 -5.22 7.60 3.39
CA TRP A 92 -5.24 6.54 2.38
C TRP A 92 -6.29 5.46 2.64
N LEU A 93 -6.49 5.05 3.91
CA LEU A 93 -7.56 4.09 4.25
C LEU A 93 -8.95 4.68 4.00
N ARG A 94 -9.20 5.95 4.38
CA ARG A 94 -10.46 6.64 4.07
C ARG A 94 -10.72 6.72 2.57
N TRP A 95 -9.69 7.06 1.79
CA TRP A 95 -9.77 7.05 0.34
C TRP A 95 -10.11 5.66 -0.19
N GLY A 96 -9.41 4.62 0.28
CA GLY A 96 -9.65 3.23 -0.09
C GLY A 96 -11.07 2.74 0.22
N HIS A 97 -11.65 3.16 1.33
CA HIS A 97 -13.06 2.91 1.66
C HIS A 97 -14.02 3.64 0.72
N THR A 98 -13.74 4.91 0.41
CA THR A 98 -14.56 5.73 -0.49
C THR A 98 -14.58 5.16 -1.91
N GLN A 99 -13.45 4.61 -2.36
CA GLN A 99 -13.32 3.95 -3.66
C GLN A 99 -13.87 2.51 -3.69
N GLY A 100 -14.33 1.97 -2.55
CA GLY A 100 -14.80 0.58 -2.46
C GLY A 100 -13.70 -0.47 -2.61
N LEU A 101 -12.42 -0.10 -2.46
CA LEU A 101 -11.27 -0.99 -2.58
C LEU A 101 -11.09 -1.86 -1.32
N ILE A 102 -11.47 -1.34 -0.15
CA ILE A 102 -11.46 -2.05 1.12
C ILE A 102 -12.80 -1.87 1.86
N PRO A 103 -13.28 -2.89 2.58
CA PRO A 103 -14.58 -2.85 3.25
C PRO A 103 -14.60 -1.77 4.33
N ILE A 104 -15.67 -0.98 4.40
CA ILE A 104 -15.85 0.05 5.44
C ILE A 104 -15.79 -0.63 6.81
N ARG A 105 -14.75 -0.34 7.60
CA ARG A 105 -14.67 -0.80 8.98
C ARG A 105 -15.31 0.27 9.86
N ALA A 106 -16.35 -0.09 10.60
CA ALA A 106 -16.88 0.77 11.64
C ALA A 106 -15.77 1.06 12.65
N ALA A 107 -15.51 2.33 12.94
CA ALA A 107 -14.61 2.71 14.02
C ALA A 107 -15.19 2.14 15.32
N THR A 108 -14.51 1.15 15.90
CA THR A 108 -14.75 0.81 17.31
C THR A 108 -14.30 2.01 18.12
N ALA A 109 -15.29 2.65 18.76
CA ALA A 109 -15.16 3.76 19.69
C ALA A 109 -14.25 3.44 20.88
#